data_AF-A0A9D8XIW2-F1
#
_entry.id   AF-A0A9D8XIW2-F1
#
_cell.length_a   1.000
_cell.length_b   1.000
_cell.length_c   1.000
_cell.angle_alpha   90.00
_cell.angle_beta   90.00
_cell.angle_gamma   90.00
#
_symmetry.space_group_name_H-M   'P 1'
#
loop_
_entity.id
_entity.type
_entity.pdbx_description
1 polymer ?
#
loop_
_entity_poly.entity_id
_entity_poly.type
_entity_poly.pdbx_seq_one_letter_code
_entity_poly.pdbx_strand_id
1 'polypeptide(L)'
;RAADKRRRLTTNLNSLNTMLLGGLWHGASLNFVIWGGLNGAGVIIYKTWKNWSPLTRTLVMLLLFVAVYLSGTYIYPCAALNIAKIWIGLLCIGTLVRYMYHLFQTLSDKSLSLSVEAALSKVWGIAQTFVFITFTRLFFRSGSNLDPAEANRVAWETAVNMIEQIGGAWDVEIIPQVIQSYAAVFVLFILGMIIHWLPQNWKRRYRLAFAKLPIACMVLVVVAVVFFVYQFITADLQAFIYFQF
;
A
#
# COMPACT_ATOMS: atom_id res chain seq x y z
N ARG A 1 -13.24 -26.20 21.85
CA ARG A 1 -12.60 -25.03 22.52
C ARG A 1 -11.06 -25.03 22.39
N ALA A 2 -10.31 -25.97 22.97
CA ALA A 2 -8.85 -26.01 22.82
C ALA A 2 -8.38 -26.39 21.40
N ALA A 3 -9.03 -27.38 20.79
CA ALA A 3 -8.79 -27.79 19.40
C ALA A 3 -9.03 -26.64 18.40
N ASP A 4 -10.09 -25.84 18.59
CA ASP A 4 -10.40 -24.69 17.74
C ASP A 4 -9.36 -23.58 17.85
N LYS A 5 -8.87 -23.30 19.07
CA LYS A 5 -7.78 -22.33 19.28
C LYS A 5 -6.51 -22.79 18.59
N ARG A 6 -6.15 -24.08 18.71
CA ARG A 6 -4.98 -24.67 18.04
C ARG A 6 -5.08 -24.60 16.52
N ARG A 7 -6.26 -24.91 15.96
CA ARG A 7 -6.53 -24.81 14.52
C ARG A 7 -6.39 -23.38 14.01
N ARG A 8 -6.94 -22.40 14.73
CA ARG A 8 -6.81 -20.97 14.40
C ARG A 8 -5.35 -20.50 14.44
N LEU A 9 -4.61 -20.88 15.47
CA LEU A 9 -3.18 -20.57 15.58
C LEU A 9 -2.39 -21.15 14.40
N THR A 10 -2.59 -22.43 14.10
CA THR A 10 -1.92 -23.11 12.97
C THR A 10 -2.26 -22.43 11.65
N THR A 11 -3.52 -22.04 11.44
CA THR A 11 -3.95 -21.33 10.21
C THR A 11 -3.26 -19.96 10.08
N ASN A 12 -3.12 -19.23 11.19
CA ASN A 12 -2.44 -17.93 11.20
C ASN A 12 -0.94 -18.08 10.96
N LEU A 13 -0.28 -19.06 11.61
CA LEU A 13 1.14 -19.37 11.37
C LEU A 13 1.38 -19.79 9.92
N ASN A 14 0.52 -20.64 9.35
CA ASN A 14 0.63 -21.03 7.95
C ASN A 14 0.48 -19.82 7.03
N SER A 15 -0.46 -18.92 7.30
CA SER A 15 -0.62 -17.68 6.53
C SER A 15 0.63 -16.80 6.59
N LEU A 16 1.27 -16.67 7.76
CA LEU A 16 2.51 -15.92 7.93
C LEU A 16 3.67 -16.59 7.18
N ASN A 17 3.81 -17.90 7.30
CA ASN A 17 4.83 -18.68 6.62
C ASN A 17 4.71 -18.56 5.10
N THR A 18 3.50 -18.65 4.55
CA THR A 18 3.28 -18.44 3.11
C THR A 18 3.75 -17.06 2.65
N MET A 19 3.51 -16.00 3.43
CA MET A 19 3.95 -14.66 3.05
C MET A 19 5.47 -14.48 3.19
N LEU A 20 6.09 -15.07 4.22
CA LEU A 20 7.55 -15.08 4.38
C LEU A 20 8.25 -15.84 3.25
N LEU A 21 7.74 -17.03 2.90
CA LEU A 21 8.23 -17.82 1.77
C LEU A 21 8.03 -17.09 0.44
N GLY A 22 6.89 -16.40 0.27
CA GLY A 22 6.67 -15.53 -0.88
C GLY A 22 7.69 -14.39 -0.97
N GLY A 23 8.07 -13.79 0.17
CA GLY A 23 9.17 -12.83 0.23
C GLY A 23 10.49 -13.44 -0.21
N LEU A 24 10.88 -14.58 0.39
CA LEU A 24 12.11 -15.29 0.06
C LEU A 24 12.19 -15.73 -1.42
N TRP A 25 11.06 -16.03 -2.06
CA TRP A 25 10.99 -16.32 -3.49
C TRP A 25 11.43 -15.14 -4.36
N HIS A 26 11.21 -13.90 -3.92
CA HIS A 26 11.62 -12.70 -4.66
C HIS A 26 13.09 -12.33 -4.43
N GLY A 27 13.71 -12.80 -3.34
CA GLY A 27 15.15 -12.64 -3.10
C GLY A 27 15.55 -13.00 -1.67
N ALA A 28 16.84 -13.29 -1.49
CA ALA A 28 17.41 -13.69 -0.20
C ALA A 28 17.71 -12.52 0.76
N SER A 29 17.49 -11.27 0.33
CA SER A 29 17.74 -10.10 1.17
C SER A 29 16.64 -9.94 2.23
N LEU A 30 17.02 -9.42 3.39
CA LEU A 30 16.15 -9.26 4.56
C LEU A 30 14.92 -8.39 4.25
N ASN A 31 15.03 -7.46 3.31
CA ASN A 31 13.94 -6.56 2.95
C ASN A 31 12.73 -7.29 2.34
N PHE A 32 12.96 -8.36 1.57
CA PHE A 32 11.87 -9.20 1.08
C PHE A 32 11.21 -10.01 2.20
N VAL A 33 12.00 -10.46 3.17
CA VAL A 33 11.48 -11.14 4.38
C VAL A 33 10.66 -10.18 5.23
N ILE A 34 11.12 -8.93 5.41
CA ILE A 34 10.38 -7.86 6.11
C ILE A 34 9.08 -7.58 5.38
N TRP A 35 9.12 -7.42 4.06
CA TRP A 35 7.91 -7.22 3.24
C TRP A 35 6.90 -8.36 3.41
N GLY A 36 7.34 -9.61 3.30
CA GLY A 36 6.50 -10.79 3.49
C GLY A 36 5.93 -10.87 4.91
N GLY A 37 6.78 -10.63 5.91
CA GLY A 37 6.41 -10.63 7.33
C GLY A 37 5.38 -9.56 7.66
N LEU A 38 5.55 -8.33 7.18
CA LEU A 38 4.60 -7.24 7.37
C LEU A 38 3.23 -7.58 6.76
N ASN A 39 3.19 -8.10 5.53
CA ASN A 39 1.94 -8.50 4.88
C ASN A 39 1.25 -9.65 5.61
N GLY A 40 2.00 -10.67 6.04
CA GLY A 40 1.48 -11.78 6.84
C GLY A 40 0.91 -11.31 8.19
N ALA A 41 1.64 -10.44 8.90
CA ALA A 41 1.18 -9.82 10.13
C ALA A 41 -0.09 -8.98 9.90
N GLY A 42 -0.14 -8.19 8.83
CA GLY A 42 -1.30 -7.39 8.44
C GLY A 42 -2.56 -8.23 8.26
N VAL A 43 -2.46 -9.39 7.62
CA VAL A 43 -3.59 -10.33 7.46
C VAL A 43 -4.07 -10.87 8.82
N ILE A 44 -3.16 -11.24 9.71
CA ILE A 44 -3.49 -11.77 11.04
C ILE A 44 -4.13 -10.68 11.91
N ILE A 45 -3.56 -9.47 11.91
CA ILE A 45 -4.09 -8.30 12.61
C ILE A 45 -5.50 -8.00 12.11
N TYR A 46 -5.71 -7.91 10.79
CA TYR A 46 -7.03 -7.67 10.21
C TYR A 46 -8.05 -8.76 10.60
N LYS A 47 -7.69 -10.04 10.50
CA LYS A 47 -8.55 -11.17 10.89
C LYS A 47 -8.97 -11.11 12.36
N THR A 48 -8.10 -10.62 13.23
CA THR A 48 -8.36 -10.46 14.66
C THR A 48 -9.23 -9.23 14.91
N TRP A 49 -8.80 -8.10 14.36
CA TRP A 49 -9.42 -6.79 14.46
C TRP A 49 -10.90 -6.77 14.03
N LYS A 50 -11.22 -7.40 12.90
CA LYS A 50 -12.59 -7.41 12.35
C LYS A 50 -13.63 -8.07 13.26
N ASN A 51 -13.20 -8.87 14.25
CA ASN A 51 -14.09 -9.53 15.20
C ASN A 51 -14.28 -8.74 16.51
N TRP A 52 -13.52 -7.67 16.73
CA TRP A 52 -13.67 -6.84 17.93
C TRP A 52 -14.89 -5.93 17.86
N SER A 53 -15.47 -5.63 19.02
CA SER A 53 -16.56 -4.65 19.13
C SER A 53 -16.04 -3.24 18.79
N PRO A 54 -16.92 -2.30 18.38
CA PRO A 54 -16.52 -0.92 18.11
C PRO A 54 -15.82 -0.26 19.30
N LEU A 55 -16.30 -0.48 20.53
CA LEU A 55 -15.68 0.04 21.74
C LEU A 55 -14.26 -0.50 21.96
N THR A 56 -14.08 -1.82 21.85
CA THR A 56 -12.76 -2.45 22.02
C THR A 56 -11.75 -1.91 21.00
N ARG A 57 -12.17 -1.73 19.74
CA ARG A 57 -11.31 -1.14 18.70
C ARG A 57 -10.87 0.28 19.07
N THR A 58 -11.81 1.13 19.50
CA THR A 58 -11.52 2.52 19.87
C THR A 58 -10.60 2.59 21.09
N LEU A 59 -10.85 1.81 22.14
CA LEU A 59 -10.02 1.81 23.34
C LEU A 59 -8.59 1.33 23.05
N VAL A 60 -8.44 0.23 22.30
CA VAL A 60 -7.11 -0.28 21.93
C VAL A 60 -6.37 0.72 21.06
N MET A 61 -7.03 1.36 20.09
CA MET A 61 -6.40 2.37 19.25
C MET A 61 -6.04 3.65 20.00
N LEU A 62 -6.86 4.07 20.96
CA LEU A 62 -6.55 5.22 21.80
C LEU A 62 -5.32 4.94 22.67
N LEU A 63 -5.27 3.78 23.32
CA LEU A 63 -4.12 3.36 24.12
C LEU A 63 -2.85 3.24 23.26
N LEU A 64 -2.96 2.62 22.08
CA LEU A 64 -1.86 2.49 21.14
C LEU A 64 -1.39 3.86 20.63
N PHE A 65 -2.33 4.76 20.30
CA PHE A 65 -2.01 6.11 19.87
C PHE A 65 -1.26 6.88 20.95
N VAL A 66 -1.76 6.86 22.20
CA VAL A 66 -1.09 7.51 23.33
C VAL A 66 0.31 6.91 23.56
N ALA A 67 0.44 5.58 23.54
CA ALA A 67 1.74 4.93 23.72
C ALA A 67 2.75 5.33 22.62
N VAL A 68 2.32 5.35 21.34
CA VAL A 68 3.16 5.73 20.20
C VAL A 68 3.45 7.23 20.20
N TYR A 69 2.49 8.06 20.60
CA TYR A 69 2.66 9.50 20.72
C TYR A 69 3.68 9.86 21.80
N LEU A 70 3.53 9.28 23.01
CA LEU A 70 4.45 9.52 24.12
C LEU A 70 5.86 9.00 23.80
N SER A 71 5.97 7.78 23.27
CA SER A 71 7.28 7.21 22.90
C SER A 71 7.97 8.03 21.81
N GLY A 72 7.27 8.40 20.74
CA GLY A 72 7.82 9.17 19.63
C GLY A 72 8.02 10.66 19.92
N THR A 73 7.66 11.16 21.11
CA THR A 73 7.86 12.57 21.50
C THR A 73 8.87 12.69 22.64
N TYR A 74 8.82 11.79 23.63
CA TYR A 74 9.60 11.92 24.87
C TYR A 74 10.66 10.83 25.05
N ILE A 75 10.57 9.68 24.37
CA ILE A 75 11.49 8.57 24.58
C ILE A 75 12.50 8.45 23.43
N TYR A 76 12.01 8.29 22.21
CA TYR A 76 12.84 8.08 21.02
C TYR A 76 12.23 8.77 19.81
N PRO A 77 12.50 10.07 19.60
CA PRO A 77 12.01 10.78 18.42
C PRO A 77 12.74 10.27 17.18
N CYS A 78 12.05 9.51 16.33
CA CYS A 78 12.58 9.04 15.05
C CYS A 78 11.49 9.12 13.96
N ALA A 79 11.93 9.16 12.69
CA ALA A 79 11.03 9.28 11.55
C ALA A 79 10.00 8.15 11.48
N ALA A 80 10.40 6.91 11.80
CA ALA A 80 9.49 5.76 11.85
C ALA A 80 8.34 5.97 12.86
N LEU A 81 8.65 6.52 14.05
CA LEU A 81 7.62 6.84 15.05
C LEU A 81 6.79 8.06 14.66
N ASN A 82 7.32 9.03 13.91
CA ASN A 82 6.52 10.11 13.33
C ASN A 82 5.46 9.58 12.36
N ILE A 83 5.85 8.69 11.44
CA ILE A 83 4.91 8.01 10.52
C ILE A 83 3.88 7.24 11.33
N ALA A 84 4.32 6.46 12.33
CA ALA A 84 3.43 5.66 13.17
C ALA A 84 2.44 6.53 13.95
N LYS A 85 2.87 7.66 14.53
CA LYS A 85 2.01 8.63 15.23
C LYS A 85 0.89 9.12 14.33
N ILE A 86 1.23 9.59 13.13
CA ILE A 86 0.25 10.11 12.17
C ILE A 86 -0.74 9.01 11.77
N TRP A 87 -0.22 7.82 11.42
CA TRP A 87 -1.06 6.76 10.88
C TRP A 87 -1.98 6.11 11.93
N ILE A 88 -1.46 5.86 13.13
CA ILE A 88 -2.24 5.34 14.26
C ILE A 88 -3.25 6.39 14.72
N GLY A 89 -2.90 7.69 14.67
CA GLY A 89 -3.83 8.79 14.92
C GLY A 89 -5.01 8.78 13.96
N LEU A 90 -4.76 8.67 12.65
CA LEU A 90 -5.80 8.57 11.62
C LEU A 90 -6.71 7.34 11.82
N LEU A 91 -6.12 6.18 12.13
CA LEU A 91 -6.88 4.98 12.47
C LEU A 91 -7.72 5.15 13.74
N CYS A 92 -7.17 5.78 14.78
CA CYS A 92 -7.85 6.06 16.04
C CYS A 92 -9.06 6.97 15.81
N ILE A 93 -8.91 8.06 15.04
CA ILE A 93 -10.01 8.95 14.64
C ILE A 93 -11.08 8.15 13.89
N GLY A 94 -10.71 7.32 12.92
CA GLY A 94 -11.65 6.49 12.18
C GLY A 94 -12.44 5.53 13.08
N THR A 95 -11.82 4.93 14.09
CA THR A 95 -12.52 4.09 15.07
C THR A 95 -13.43 4.88 16.01
N LEU A 96 -12.99 6.07 16.42
CA LEU A 96 -13.78 6.96 17.27
C LEU A 96 -15.03 7.44 16.55
N VAL A 97 -14.92 7.87 15.30
CA VAL A 97 -16.06 8.28 14.46
C VAL A 97 -17.07 7.14 14.34
N ARG A 98 -16.61 5.91 14.07
CA ARG A 98 -17.50 4.74 13.98
C ARG A 98 -18.16 4.41 15.32
N TYR A 99 -17.43 4.52 16.43
CA TYR A 99 -18.00 4.30 17.75
C TYR A 99 -19.06 5.34 18.10
N MET A 100 -18.79 6.63 17.83
CA MET A 100 -19.76 7.72 17.98
C MET A 100 -21.01 7.48 17.14
N TYR A 101 -20.84 7.05 15.89
CA TYR A 101 -21.97 6.71 15.03
C TYR A 101 -22.87 5.61 15.63
N HIS A 102 -22.28 4.51 16.12
CA HIS A 102 -23.05 3.46 16.79
C HIS A 102 -23.74 3.94 18.07
N LEU A 103 -23.08 4.80 18.85
CA LEU A 103 -23.67 5.39 20.06
C LEU A 103 -24.86 6.28 19.71
N PHE A 104 -24.72 7.16 18.70
CA PHE A 104 -25.81 8.02 18.22
C PHE A 104 -26.99 7.24 17.65
N GLN A 105 -26.77 6.16 16.89
CA GLN A 105 -27.87 5.29 16.44
C GLN A 105 -28.59 4.61 17.60
N THR A 106 -27.87 4.25 18.67
CA THR A 106 -28.47 3.62 19.84
C THR A 106 -29.33 4.61 20.63
N LEU A 107 -28.94 5.89 20.64
CA LEU A 107 -29.61 6.96 21.40
C LEU A 107 -30.69 7.71 20.61
N SER A 108 -30.52 7.82 19.29
CA SER A 108 -31.43 8.51 18.39
C SER A 108 -32.11 7.45 17.53
N ASP A 109 -33.41 7.24 17.74
CA ASP A 109 -34.29 6.33 16.98
C ASP A 109 -34.39 6.69 15.47
N LYS A 110 -33.47 7.52 14.96
CA LYS A 110 -33.32 7.93 13.58
C LYS A 110 -32.28 7.05 12.90
N SER A 111 -32.72 6.28 11.90
CA SER A 111 -31.79 5.68 10.95
C SER A 111 -31.20 6.76 10.04
N LEU A 112 -30.03 7.30 10.36
CA LEU A 112 -29.22 7.97 9.35
C LEU A 112 -29.02 7.00 8.18
N SER A 113 -29.17 7.45 6.92
CA SER A 113 -29.24 6.54 5.78
C SER A 113 -28.05 5.57 5.76
N LEU A 114 -28.32 4.28 5.98
CA LEU A 114 -27.33 3.19 6.01
C LEU A 114 -26.42 3.16 4.77
N SER A 115 -26.88 3.73 3.65
CA SER A 115 -26.16 3.79 2.38
C SER A 115 -24.88 4.66 2.43
N VAL A 116 -24.92 5.82 3.09
CA VAL A 116 -23.78 6.75 3.15
C VAL A 116 -22.69 6.21 4.07
N GLU A 117 -23.06 5.65 5.22
CA GLU A 117 -22.11 5.03 6.15
C GLU A 117 -21.39 3.84 5.49
N ALA A 118 -22.14 2.98 4.79
CA ALA A 118 -21.57 1.84 4.06
C ALA A 118 -20.58 2.31 2.99
N ALA A 119 -20.90 3.38 2.24
CA ALA A 119 -20.02 3.95 1.24
C ALA A 119 -18.73 4.52 1.86
N LEU A 120 -18.83 5.34 2.90
CA LEU A 120 -17.68 5.93 3.59
C LEU A 120 -16.80 4.85 4.24
N SER A 121 -17.41 3.85 4.87
CA SER A 121 -16.72 2.69 5.45
C SER A 121 -15.93 1.92 4.39
N LYS A 122 -16.51 1.75 3.19
CA LYS A 122 -15.84 1.09 2.07
C LYS A 122 -14.67 1.91 1.54
N VAL A 123 -14.86 3.20 1.30
CA VAL A 123 -13.79 4.11 0.84
C VAL A 123 -12.65 4.14 1.85
N TRP A 124 -12.97 4.26 3.14
CA TRP A 124 -11.98 4.20 4.22
C TRP A 124 -11.22 2.88 4.21
N GLY A 125 -11.90 1.74 4.13
CA GLY A 125 -11.24 0.43 4.07
C GLY A 125 -10.29 0.26 2.87
N ILE A 126 -10.68 0.81 1.71
CA ILE A 126 -9.83 0.83 0.51
C ILE A 126 -8.59 1.70 0.75
N ALA A 127 -8.77 2.92 1.25
CA ALA A 127 -7.66 3.83 1.55
C ALA A 127 -6.67 3.23 2.54
N GLN A 128 -7.16 2.60 3.61
CA GLN A 128 -6.33 1.94 4.62
C GLN A 128 -5.52 0.77 4.03
N THR A 129 -6.15 -0.07 3.21
CA THR A 129 -5.47 -1.17 2.52
C THR A 129 -4.43 -0.63 1.54
N PHE A 130 -4.76 0.41 0.78
CA PHE A 130 -3.86 1.04 -0.17
C PHE A 130 -2.61 1.62 0.50
N VAL A 131 -2.78 2.38 1.59
CA VAL A 131 -1.64 2.96 2.34
C VAL A 131 -0.77 1.85 2.94
N PHE A 132 -1.37 0.83 3.54
CA PHE A 132 -0.62 -0.31 4.10
C PHE A 132 0.19 -1.05 3.02
N ILE A 133 -0.42 -1.40 1.89
CA ILE A 133 0.26 -2.12 0.81
C ILE A 133 1.35 -1.23 0.17
N THR A 134 1.09 0.07 0.01
CA THR A 134 2.07 1.01 -0.53
C THR A 134 3.27 1.17 0.41
N PHE A 135 3.02 1.27 1.72
CA PHE A 135 4.08 1.33 2.72
C PHE A 135 4.92 0.04 2.73
N THR A 136 4.30 -1.14 2.72
CA THR A 136 5.09 -2.39 2.73
C THR A 136 5.91 -2.56 1.45
N ARG A 137 5.41 -2.08 0.30
CA ARG A 137 6.15 -2.09 -0.98
C ARG A 137 7.45 -1.30 -0.95
N LEU A 138 7.63 -0.36 -0.03
CA LEU A 138 8.91 0.32 0.21
C LEU A 138 10.04 -0.70 0.43
N PHE A 139 9.83 -1.67 1.33
CA PHE A 139 10.80 -2.71 1.63
C PHE A 139 10.99 -3.69 0.47
N PHE A 140 9.90 -4.03 -0.24
CA PHE A 140 10.03 -4.87 -1.44
C PHE A 140 10.94 -4.20 -2.48
N ARG A 141 10.73 -2.91 -2.70
CA ARG A 141 11.42 -2.17 -3.74
C ARG A 141 12.87 -1.89 -3.38
N SER A 142 13.17 -1.58 -2.13
CA SER A 142 14.52 -1.26 -1.69
C SER A 142 15.52 -2.40 -1.96
N GLY A 143 15.05 -3.66 -1.97
CA GLY A 143 15.87 -4.85 -2.24
C GLY A 143 15.88 -5.37 -3.67
N SER A 144 15.17 -4.73 -4.60
CA SER A 144 14.98 -5.24 -5.95
C SER A 144 16.14 -4.88 -6.89
N ASN A 145 16.61 -5.85 -7.69
CA ASN A 145 17.66 -5.70 -8.70
C ASN A 145 19.03 -5.26 -8.15
N LEU A 146 19.39 -5.76 -6.96
CA LEU A 146 20.69 -5.51 -6.34
C LEU A 146 21.62 -6.71 -6.48
N ASP A 147 22.93 -6.45 -6.47
CA ASP A 147 23.94 -7.49 -6.32
C ASP A 147 23.69 -8.26 -5.01
N PRO A 148 23.57 -9.60 -5.04
CA PRO A 148 23.40 -10.42 -3.84
C PRO A 148 24.42 -10.16 -2.72
N ALA A 149 25.66 -9.78 -3.06
CA ALA A 149 26.72 -9.50 -2.09
C ALA A 149 26.42 -8.24 -1.23
N GLU A 150 25.73 -7.26 -1.81
CA GLU A 150 25.49 -5.94 -1.20
C GLU A 150 24.01 -5.71 -0.87
N ALA A 151 23.13 -6.58 -1.35
CA ALA A 151 21.69 -6.42 -1.31
C ALA A 151 21.16 -6.09 0.09
N ASN A 152 21.64 -6.74 1.14
CA ASN A 152 21.18 -6.47 2.50
C ASN A 152 21.51 -5.04 2.97
N ARG A 153 22.74 -4.58 2.73
CA ARG A 153 23.21 -3.26 3.16
C ARG A 153 22.51 -2.15 2.38
N VAL A 154 22.56 -2.21 1.05
CA VAL A 154 22.01 -1.18 0.15
C VAL A 154 20.50 -1.07 0.29
N ALA A 155 19.81 -2.20 0.42
CA ALA A 155 18.36 -2.19 0.56
C ALA A 155 17.90 -1.69 1.93
N TRP A 156 18.64 -2.00 3.00
CA TRP A 156 18.38 -1.44 4.32
C TRP A 156 18.58 0.08 4.32
N GLU A 157 19.71 0.55 3.80
CA GLU A 157 20.03 1.98 3.67
C GLU A 157 18.96 2.72 2.86
N THR A 158 18.57 2.18 1.71
CA THR A 158 17.51 2.75 0.87
C THR A 158 16.17 2.81 1.61
N ALA A 159 15.79 1.74 2.32
CA ALA A 159 14.54 1.71 3.07
C ALA A 159 14.53 2.72 4.23
N VAL A 160 15.62 2.82 4.98
CA VAL A 160 15.77 3.78 6.09
C VAL A 160 15.73 5.20 5.56
N ASN A 161 16.48 5.52 4.49
CA ASN A 161 16.46 6.84 3.87
C ASN A 161 15.03 7.23 3.43
N MET A 162 14.27 6.31 2.84
CA MET A 162 12.87 6.58 2.46
C MET A 162 11.99 6.83 3.70
N ILE A 163 12.16 6.06 4.78
CA ILE A 163 11.43 6.26 6.04
C ILE A 163 11.78 7.63 6.66
N GLU A 164 13.05 8.02 6.63
CA GLU A 164 13.52 9.31 7.12
C GLU A 164 12.93 10.48 6.32
N GLN A 165 12.87 10.37 4.99
CA GLN A 165 12.23 11.39 4.15
C GLN A 165 10.73 11.49 4.41
N ILE A 166 10.02 10.35 4.54
CA ILE A 166 8.57 10.35 4.77
C ILE A 166 8.23 10.87 6.19
N GLY A 167 9.00 10.45 7.20
CA GLY A 167 8.77 10.80 8.61
C GLY A 167 9.51 12.02 9.12
N GLY A 168 10.31 12.66 8.27
CA GLY A 168 11.13 13.83 8.57
C GLY A 168 10.41 15.16 8.35
N ALA A 169 11.19 16.23 8.17
CA ALA A 169 10.66 17.55 7.86
C ALA A 169 10.36 17.64 6.35
N TRP A 170 9.12 18.00 6.01
CA TRP A 170 8.70 18.17 4.63
C TRP A 170 8.99 19.59 4.18
N ASP A 171 9.75 19.71 3.10
CA ASP A 171 9.90 20.96 2.38
C ASP A 171 8.82 21.01 1.28
N VAL A 172 7.77 21.79 1.50
CA VAL A 172 6.66 21.91 0.55
C VAL A 172 7.01 22.89 -0.57
N GLU A 173 8.03 23.73 -0.38
CA GLU A 173 8.43 24.77 -1.33
C GLU A 173 9.08 24.17 -2.59
N ILE A 174 9.67 22.97 -2.48
CA ILE A 174 10.25 22.27 -3.63
C ILE A 174 9.21 21.61 -4.55
N ILE A 175 7.96 21.44 -4.13
CA ILE A 175 6.94 20.70 -4.90
C ILE A 175 6.73 21.29 -6.30
N PRO A 176 6.55 22.62 -6.49
CA PRO A 176 6.39 23.21 -7.81
C PRO A 176 7.61 22.95 -8.71
N GLN A 177 8.83 23.06 -8.16
CA GLN A 177 10.06 22.81 -8.90
C GLN A 177 10.20 21.34 -9.33
N VAL A 178 9.80 20.39 -8.47
CA VAL A 178 9.77 18.96 -8.77
C VAL A 178 8.73 18.68 -9.87
N ILE A 179 7.52 19.23 -9.78
CA ILE A 179 6.49 19.05 -10.80
C ILE A 179 6.97 19.59 -12.15
N GLN A 180 7.64 20.74 -12.18
CA GLN A 180 8.18 21.31 -13.41
C GLN A 180 9.32 20.48 -13.98
N SER A 181 10.28 20.08 -13.14
CA SER A 181 11.46 19.29 -13.57
C SER A 181 11.09 17.89 -14.06
N TYR A 182 10.06 17.28 -13.47
CA TYR A 182 9.60 15.92 -13.79
C TYR A 182 8.22 15.90 -14.47
N ALA A 183 7.80 16.99 -15.11
CA ALA A 183 6.46 17.13 -15.68
C ALA A 183 6.10 15.99 -16.64
N ALA A 184 7.06 15.57 -17.49
CA ALA A 184 6.88 14.46 -18.41
C ALA A 184 6.54 13.14 -17.69
N VAL A 185 7.18 12.87 -16.56
CA VAL A 185 6.91 11.67 -15.76
C VAL A 185 5.51 11.74 -15.13
N PHE A 186 5.13 12.89 -14.58
CA PHE A 186 3.78 13.07 -14.02
C PHE A 186 2.69 12.93 -15.09
N VAL A 187 2.90 13.50 -16.28
CA VAL A 187 1.97 13.34 -17.41
C VAL A 187 1.85 11.86 -17.79
N LEU A 188 2.96 11.14 -17.93
CA LEU A 188 2.91 9.72 -18.26
C LEU A 188 2.20 8.90 -17.18
N PHE A 189 2.47 9.18 -15.91
CA PHE A 189 1.79 8.53 -14.79
C PHE A 189 0.28 8.77 -14.84
N ILE A 190 -0.16 10.02 -15.05
CA ILE A 190 -1.58 10.37 -15.17
C ILE A 190 -2.22 9.64 -16.35
N LEU A 191 -1.56 9.62 -17.52
CA LEU A 191 -2.05 8.89 -18.69
C LEU A 191 -2.16 7.38 -18.40
N GLY A 192 -1.15 6.80 -17.74
CA GLY A 192 -1.16 5.41 -17.31
C GLY A 192 -2.32 5.10 -16.37
N MET A 193 -2.60 5.98 -15.40
CA MET A 193 -3.72 5.83 -14.46
C MET A 193 -5.08 5.97 -15.16
N ILE A 194 -5.23 6.90 -16.10
CA ILE A 194 -6.44 7.05 -16.92
C ILE A 194 -6.69 5.76 -17.72
N ILE A 195 -5.66 5.21 -18.36
CA ILE A 195 -5.75 3.95 -19.10
C ILE A 195 -6.14 2.80 -18.17
N HIS A 196 -5.56 2.74 -16.97
CA HIS A 196 -5.88 1.71 -15.99
C HIS A 196 -7.35 1.80 -15.53
N TRP A 197 -7.88 3.01 -15.39
CA TRP A 197 -9.27 3.28 -15.00
C TRP A 197 -10.27 3.25 -16.14
N LEU A 198 -9.85 2.99 -17.38
CA LEU A 198 -10.78 2.79 -18.50
C LEU A 198 -11.81 1.70 -18.16
N PRO A 199 -13.12 1.97 -18.36
CA PRO A 199 -14.14 1.00 -18.01
C PRO A 199 -14.07 -0.27 -18.88
N GLN A 200 -14.56 -1.38 -18.34
CA GLN A 200 -14.35 -2.72 -18.92
C GLN A 200 -14.93 -2.87 -20.34
N ASN A 201 -15.98 -2.12 -20.66
CA ASN A 201 -16.56 -2.04 -21.99
C ASN A 201 -15.55 -1.46 -23.02
N TRP A 202 -14.81 -0.41 -22.68
CA TRP A 202 -13.75 0.14 -23.53
C TRP A 202 -12.61 -0.87 -23.71
N LYS A 203 -12.18 -1.51 -22.62
CA LYS A 203 -11.18 -2.59 -22.65
C LYS A 203 -11.61 -3.76 -23.54
N ARG A 204 -12.90 -4.09 -23.56
CA ARG A 204 -13.45 -5.11 -24.45
C ARG A 204 -13.48 -4.64 -25.91
N ARG A 205 -13.85 -3.38 -26.18
CA ARG A 205 -13.97 -2.83 -27.55
C ARG A 205 -12.65 -2.90 -28.31
N TYR A 206 -11.56 -2.36 -27.78
CA TYR A 206 -10.28 -2.37 -28.52
C TYR A 206 -9.70 -3.79 -28.67
N ARG A 207 -9.88 -4.68 -27.69
CA ARG A 207 -9.45 -6.08 -27.81
C ARG A 207 -10.18 -6.81 -28.92
N LEU A 208 -11.49 -6.61 -29.03
CA LEU A 208 -12.29 -7.18 -30.11
C LEU A 208 -11.96 -6.55 -31.47
N ALA A 209 -11.69 -5.24 -31.51
CA ALA A 209 -11.26 -4.58 -32.74
C ALA A 209 -9.92 -5.14 -33.22
N PHE A 210 -8.94 -5.26 -32.33
CA PHE A 210 -7.64 -5.87 -32.62
C PHE A 210 -7.78 -7.33 -33.08
N ALA A 211 -8.59 -8.14 -32.39
CA ALA A 211 -8.82 -9.55 -32.71
C ALA A 211 -9.51 -9.79 -34.07
N LYS A 212 -10.17 -8.76 -34.63
CA LYS A 212 -10.81 -8.83 -35.94
C LYS A 212 -9.90 -8.39 -37.09
N LEU A 213 -8.70 -7.88 -36.80
CA LEU A 213 -7.76 -7.48 -37.84
C LEU A 213 -7.23 -8.71 -38.60
N PRO A 214 -6.91 -8.57 -39.90
CA PRO A 214 -6.11 -9.58 -40.59
C PRO A 214 -4.77 -9.81 -39.86
N ILE A 215 -4.24 -11.03 -39.92
CA ILE A 215 -3.00 -11.41 -39.21
C ILE A 215 -1.84 -10.46 -39.56
N ALA A 216 -1.68 -10.10 -40.84
CA ALA A 216 -0.65 -9.16 -41.27
C ALA A 216 -0.74 -7.80 -40.56
N CYS A 217 -1.96 -7.27 -40.38
CA CYS A 217 -2.18 -6.03 -39.66
C CYS A 217 -1.91 -6.19 -38.16
N MET A 218 -2.27 -7.32 -37.54
CA MET A 218 -1.92 -7.60 -36.14
C MET A 218 -0.40 -7.60 -35.95
N VAL A 219 0.34 -8.25 -36.84
CA VAL A 219 1.81 -8.28 -36.82
C VAL A 219 2.38 -6.87 -36.92
N LEU A 220 1.91 -6.05 -37.88
CA LEU A 220 2.36 -4.66 -38.01
C LEU A 220 2.10 -3.83 -36.75
N VAL A 221 0.92 -3.97 -36.15
CA VAL A 221 0.58 -3.28 -34.89
C VAL A 221 1.51 -3.73 -33.75
N VAL A 222 1.78 -5.03 -33.62
CA VAL A 222 2.69 -5.55 -32.60
C VAL A 222 4.11 -5.03 -32.82
N VAL A 223 4.62 -5.06 -34.05
CA VAL A 223 5.95 -4.51 -34.38
C VAL A 223 6.03 -3.03 -34.04
N ALA A 224 5.01 -2.24 -34.40
CA ALA A 224 4.97 -0.82 -34.08
C ALA A 224 4.94 -0.56 -32.56
N VAL A 225 4.17 -1.35 -31.80
CA VAL A 225 4.12 -1.26 -30.33
C VAL A 225 5.46 -1.65 -29.71
N VAL A 226 6.09 -2.73 -30.17
CA VAL A 226 7.41 -3.15 -29.68
C VAL A 226 8.45 -2.09 -29.97
N PHE A 227 8.47 -1.52 -31.17
CA PHE A 227 9.39 -0.44 -31.52
C PHE A 227 9.15 0.79 -30.65
N PHE A 228 7.89 1.19 -30.44
CA PHE A 228 7.52 2.29 -29.56
C PHE A 228 8.00 2.05 -28.13
N VAL A 229 7.71 0.89 -27.54
CA VAL A 229 8.15 0.52 -26.19
C VAL A 229 9.67 0.49 -26.08
N TYR A 230 10.37 -0.01 -27.10
CA TYR A 230 11.83 -0.03 -27.14
C TYR A 230 12.43 1.38 -27.05
N GLN A 231 11.80 2.40 -27.66
CA GLN A 231 12.25 3.80 -27.52
C GLN A 231 12.21 4.30 -26.06
N PHE A 232 11.35 3.72 -25.21
CA PHE A 232 11.29 4.08 -23.78
C PHE A 232 12.28 3.30 -22.93
N ILE A 233 12.68 2.09 -23.34
CA ILE A 233 13.67 1.26 -22.62
C ILE A 233 15.09 1.84 -22.80
N THR A 234 15.35 2.52 -23.92
CA THR A 234 16.65 3.16 -24.21
C THR A 234 16.84 4.53 -23.54
N ALA A 235 15.81 5.07 -22.89
CA ALA A 235 15.94 6.27 -22.06
C ALA A 235 16.40 5.85 -20.65
N ASP A 236 17.44 6.49 -20.12
CA ASP A 236 18.02 6.15 -18.82
C ASP A 236 16.96 5.95 -17.72
N LEU A 237 17.22 4.98 -16.83
CA LEU A 237 16.40 4.59 -15.69
C LEU A 237 15.90 5.84 -14.93
N GLN A 238 14.65 6.20 -15.19
CA GLN A 238 14.01 7.30 -14.49
C GLN A 238 13.83 6.95 -13.01
N ALA A 239 13.96 7.93 -12.13
CA ALA A 239 13.94 7.76 -10.66
C ALA A 239 12.64 7.16 -10.10
N PHE A 240 11.61 6.95 -10.93
CA PHE A 240 10.29 6.50 -10.50
C PHE A 240 10.10 4.99 -10.63
N ILE A 241 9.58 4.39 -9.56
CA ILE A 241 9.41 2.95 -9.33
C ILE A 241 8.65 2.23 -10.47
N TYR A 242 7.75 2.89 -11.18
CA TYR A 242 6.93 2.27 -12.24
C TYR A 242 7.67 1.99 -13.54
N PHE A 243 8.85 2.61 -13.77
CA PHE A 243 9.65 2.37 -14.96
C PHE A 243 10.62 1.19 -14.82
N GLN A 244 10.67 0.55 -13.65
CA GLN A 244 11.54 -0.60 -13.37
C GLN A 244 10.82 -1.95 -13.44
N PHE A 245 9.57 -1.96 -13.90
CA PHE A 245 8.75 -3.14 -14.18
C PHE A 245 8.30 -3.12 -15.64
#